data_AF-X6JMH1-F1
#
_entry.id   AF-X6JMH1-F1
#
_cell.length_a   1.000
_cell.length_b   1.000
_cell.length_c   1.000
_cell.angle_alpha   90.00
_cell.angle_beta   90.00
_cell.angle_gamma   90.00
#
_symmetry.space_group_name_H-M   'P 1'
#
loop_
_entity.id
_entity.type
_entity.pdbx_description
1 polymer ?
#
loop_
_entity_poly.entity_id
_entity_poly.type
_entity_poly.pdbx_seq_one_letter_code
_entity_poly.pdbx_strand_id
1 'polypeptide(L)'
;MTETGIHYLDARAPDGMRLYAIGDVHGRLDLLAAMHRRIESELEYKPTSDWRVIHLGDYVDRGPESKGVIDFLIEAQKRDPRHLMLAGNHDIGFLDFLDEPDPEGLFIRYGGVQTAQSYGVDLAGHASWFGKAEALRRGHQALVNAVPQAHVDFLRSLQLSLISGDFFLCHAGVRPDVPLASQSPQDLVWIRDVFHNHPGLYPKVIVHGHTPVPQAEVMPNRVNVDTLAWQSGMLSALAVDGADKRILTVQGKAF
;
A
#
# COMPACT_ATOMS: atom_id res chain seq x y z
N MET A 1 -32.04 1.72 6.59
CA MET A 1 -32.06 0.45 5.84
C MET A 1 -30.65 -0.08 5.92
N THR A 2 -30.43 -1.25 6.53
CA THR A 2 -29.11 -1.90 6.50
C THR A 2 -28.83 -2.27 5.05
N GLU A 3 -27.83 -1.64 4.43
CA GLU A 3 -27.39 -2.03 3.09
C GLU A 3 -27.06 -3.53 3.10
N THR A 4 -27.66 -4.28 2.19
CA THR A 4 -27.40 -5.72 2.03
C THR A 4 -25.96 -5.92 1.65
N GLY A 5 -25.23 -6.76 2.40
CA GLY A 5 -23.83 -7.02 2.11
C GLY A 5 -23.63 -7.72 0.77
N ILE A 6 -22.48 -7.48 0.14
CA ILE A 6 -22.10 -8.04 -1.17
C ILE A 6 -21.10 -9.16 -0.96
N HIS A 7 -21.37 -10.31 -1.59
CA HIS A 7 -20.45 -11.43 -1.62
C HIS A 7 -19.43 -11.28 -2.77
N TYR A 8 -18.18 -11.70 -2.57
CA TYR A 8 -17.11 -11.60 -3.56
C TYR A 8 -17.48 -12.16 -4.94
N LEU A 9 -18.18 -13.29 -4.97
CA LEU A 9 -18.61 -13.92 -6.22
C LEU A 9 -19.55 -13.01 -7.04
N ASP A 10 -20.40 -12.24 -6.36
CA ASP A 10 -21.38 -11.35 -6.98
C ASP A 10 -20.82 -9.96 -7.30
N ALA A 11 -19.75 -9.55 -6.61
CA ALA A 11 -19.14 -8.23 -6.74
C ALA A 11 -18.60 -7.95 -8.14
N ARG A 12 -18.80 -6.73 -8.62
CA ARG A 12 -18.36 -6.29 -9.96
C ARG A 12 -17.60 -4.97 -9.90
N ALA A 13 -16.68 -4.80 -10.86
CA ALA A 13 -16.15 -3.48 -11.18
C ALA A 13 -17.28 -2.61 -11.80
N PRO A 14 -17.14 -1.27 -11.82
CA PRO A 14 -18.05 -0.42 -12.58
C PRO A 14 -18.15 -0.86 -14.05
N ASP A 15 -19.33 -0.66 -14.65
CA ASP A 15 -19.57 -1.01 -16.05
C ASP A 15 -18.55 -0.34 -16.98
N GLY A 16 -17.87 -1.16 -17.81
CA GLY A 16 -16.86 -0.68 -18.75
C GLY A 16 -15.51 -0.28 -18.13
N MET A 17 -15.31 -0.51 -16.83
CA MET A 17 -14.05 -0.20 -16.13
C MET A 17 -13.34 -1.46 -15.65
N ARG A 18 -12.02 -1.53 -15.87
CA ARG A 18 -11.16 -2.56 -15.28
C ARG A 18 -10.43 -2.04 -14.04
N LEU A 19 -10.41 -2.79 -12.96
CA LEU A 19 -9.70 -2.43 -11.72
C LEU A 19 -8.50 -3.32 -11.51
N TYR A 20 -7.40 -2.73 -11.05
CA TYR A 20 -6.24 -3.44 -10.53
C TYR A 20 -5.90 -2.88 -9.15
N ALA A 21 -5.83 -3.72 -8.13
CA ALA A 21 -5.46 -3.32 -6.77
C ALA A 21 -4.16 -4.03 -6.37
N ILE A 22 -3.07 -3.29 -6.23
CA ILE A 22 -1.72 -3.78 -5.95
C ILE A 22 -1.45 -3.67 -4.45
N GLY A 23 -0.98 -4.77 -3.85
CA GLY A 23 -0.64 -4.85 -2.43
C GLY A 23 0.65 -4.12 -2.05
N ASP A 24 1.09 -4.37 -0.82
CA ASP A 24 2.18 -3.71 -0.13
C ASP A 24 3.52 -3.89 -0.86
N VAL A 25 4.22 -2.78 -1.11
CA VAL A 25 5.41 -2.77 -1.98
C VAL A 25 6.70 -2.79 -1.18
N HIS A 26 6.77 -2.02 -0.08
CA HIS A 26 7.90 -1.94 0.84
C HIS A 26 9.26 -1.85 0.15
N GLY A 27 9.47 -0.81 -0.64
CA GLY A 27 10.75 -0.55 -1.31
C GLY A 27 11.14 -1.57 -2.39
N ARG A 28 10.23 -2.43 -2.86
CA ARG A 28 10.45 -3.37 -3.97
C ARG A 28 10.11 -2.77 -5.33
N LEU A 29 10.91 -1.78 -5.74
CA LEU A 29 10.77 -1.14 -7.05
C LEU A 29 10.80 -2.15 -8.21
N ASP A 30 11.62 -3.19 -8.11
CA ASP A 30 11.74 -4.25 -9.11
C ASP A 30 10.41 -4.98 -9.34
N LEU A 31 9.72 -5.34 -8.26
CA LEU A 31 8.41 -6.00 -8.29
C LEU A 31 7.32 -5.04 -8.73
N LEU A 32 7.33 -3.80 -8.24
CA LEU A 32 6.37 -2.76 -8.63
C LEU A 32 6.40 -2.52 -10.14
N ALA A 33 7.58 -2.30 -10.70
CA ALA A 33 7.77 -2.08 -12.12
C ALA A 33 7.37 -3.31 -12.95
N ALA A 34 7.64 -4.53 -12.45
CA ALA A 34 7.18 -5.76 -13.10
C ALA A 34 5.65 -5.89 -13.11
N MET A 35 4.98 -5.54 -12.01
CA MET A 35 3.51 -5.57 -11.93
C MET A 35 2.88 -4.55 -12.88
N HIS A 36 3.42 -3.32 -12.94
CA HIS A 36 2.96 -2.31 -13.90
C HIS A 36 3.10 -2.79 -15.35
N ARG A 37 4.26 -3.34 -15.74
CA ARG A 37 4.43 -3.92 -17.09
C ARG A 37 3.44 -5.04 -17.39
N ARG A 38 3.16 -5.90 -16.40
CA ARG A 38 2.16 -6.98 -16.55
C ARG A 38 0.77 -6.40 -16.81
N ILE A 39 0.37 -5.38 -16.06
CA ILE A 39 -0.92 -4.70 -16.23
C ILE A 39 -1.00 -3.98 -17.58
N GLU A 40 0.04 -3.25 -17.96
CA GLU A 40 0.15 -2.59 -19.27
C GLU A 40 -0.05 -3.61 -20.41
N SER A 41 0.65 -4.75 -20.35
CA SER A 41 0.49 -5.82 -21.35
C SER A 41 -0.93 -6.39 -21.42
N GLU A 42 -1.66 -6.49 -20.30
CA GLU A 42 -3.04 -6.95 -20.29
C GLU A 42 -4.03 -5.91 -20.83
N LEU A 43 -3.73 -4.63 -20.65
CA LEU A 43 -4.47 -3.52 -21.26
C LEU A 43 -4.22 -3.43 -22.77
N GLU A 44 -3.01 -3.73 -23.23
CA GLU A 44 -2.70 -3.82 -24.67
C GLU A 44 -3.36 -5.04 -25.33
N TYR A 45 -3.29 -6.21 -24.69
CA TYR A 45 -3.84 -7.45 -25.23
C TYR A 45 -5.37 -7.43 -25.30
N LYS A 46 -6.04 -6.91 -24.26
CA LYS A 46 -7.49 -6.74 -24.21
C LYS A 46 -7.81 -5.29 -23.85
N PRO A 47 -7.82 -4.38 -24.86
CA PRO A 47 -8.12 -2.97 -24.64
C PRO A 47 -9.44 -2.75 -23.94
N THR A 48 -9.45 -1.78 -23.03
CA THR A 48 -10.64 -1.24 -22.38
C THR A 48 -10.62 0.27 -22.48
N SER A 49 -11.80 0.89 -22.61
CA SER A 49 -11.91 2.35 -22.64
C SER A 49 -11.62 2.99 -21.29
N ASP A 50 -11.79 2.25 -20.19
CA ASP A 50 -11.53 2.76 -18.85
C ASP A 50 -10.90 1.72 -17.90
N TRP A 51 -10.03 2.20 -17.00
CA TRP A 51 -9.34 1.37 -16.01
C TRP A 51 -8.83 2.19 -14.81
N ARG A 52 -8.53 1.53 -13.69
CA ARG A 52 -7.79 2.11 -12.55
C ARG A 52 -6.71 1.15 -12.07
N VAL A 53 -5.54 1.68 -11.74
CA VAL A 53 -4.48 0.96 -11.03
C VAL A 53 -4.36 1.60 -9.66
N ILE A 54 -4.75 0.86 -8.64
CA ILE A 54 -4.90 1.32 -7.27
C ILE A 54 -3.80 0.66 -6.44
N HIS A 55 -2.99 1.47 -5.78
CA HIS A 55 -1.97 1.02 -4.85
C HIS A 55 -2.50 1.10 -3.43
N LEU A 56 -2.39 0.02 -2.66
CA LEU A 56 -3.03 -0.10 -1.34
C LEU A 56 -2.19 0.47 -0.18
N GLY A 57 -1.07 1.14 -0.47
CA GLY A 57 -0.17 1.72 0.54
C GLY A 57 1.07 0.89 0.80
N ASP A 58 1.81 1.31 1.82
CA ASP A 58 3.07 0.73 2.29
C ASP A 58 4.12 0.66 1.17
N TYR A 59 4.49 1.84 0.68
CA TYR A 59 5.48 2.04 -0.38
C TYR A 59 6.91 2.01 0.14
N VAL A 60 7.07 2.54 1.34
CA VAL A 60 8.36 2.72 2.02
C VAL A 60 8.63 1.60 3.03
N ASP A 61 9.77 1.68 3.67
CA ASP A 61 10.34 0.77 4.65
C ASP A 61 10.71 -0.62 4.12
N ARG A 62 11.65 -1.26 4.83
CA ARG A 62 12.12 -2.65 4.69
C ARG A 62 12.94 -2.92 3.43
N GLY A 63 12.36 -2.76 2.25
CA GLY A 63 13.06 -2.99 0.99
C GLY A 63 14.02 -1.84 0.60
N PRO A 64 14.94 -2.10 -0.33
CA PRO A 64 16.08 -1.21 -0.58
C PRO A 64 15.74 0.07 -1.35
N GLU A 65 14.66 0.09 -2.15
CA GLU A 65 14.41 1.13 -3.15
C GLU A 65 13.20 2.02 -2.82
N SER A 66 12.99 2.37 -1.54
CA SER A 66 11.84 3.20 -1.11
C SER A 66 11.77 4.53 -1.88
N LYS A 67 12.89 5.26 -2.02
CA LYS A 67 12.96 6.47 -2.84
C LYS A 67 12.50 6.23 -4.27
N GLY A 68 13.02 5.18 -4.91
CA GLY A 68 12.71 4.85 -6.29
C GLY A 68 11.25 4.41 -6.50
N VAL A 69 10.63 3.77 -5.50
CA VAL A 69 9.19 3.48 -5.50
C VAL A 69 8.37 4.77 -5.52
N ILE A 70 8.69 5.75 -4.67
CA ILE A 70 7.98 7.04 -4.64
C ILE A 70 8.17 7.79 -5.96
N ASP A 71 9.40 7.87 -6.48
CA ASP A 71 9.69 8.45 -7.80
C ASP A 71 8.82 7.79 -8.89
N PHE A 72 8.76 6.46 -8.91
CA PHE A 72 7.98 5.69 -9.87
C PHE A 72 6.48 6.00 -9.81
N LEU A 73 5.90 6.05 -8.61
CA LEU A 73 4.47 6.30 -8.42
C LEU A 73 4.07 7.73 -8.80
N ILE A 74 4.92 8.72 -8.47
CA ILE A 74 4.73 10.11 -8.89
C ILE A 74 4.70 10.20 -10.42
N GLU A 75 5.66 9.57 -11.11
CA GLU A 75 5.73 9.60 -12.57
C GLU A 75 4.61 8.78 -13.23
N ALA A 76 4.17 7.67 -12.61
CA ALA A 76 3.00 6.92 -13.07
C ALA A 76 1.73 7.80 -13.02
N GLN A 77 1.48 8.48 -11.90
CA GLN A 77 0.32 9.36 -11.76
C GLN A 77 0.34 10.57 -12.70
N LYS A 78 1.52 11.16 -12.93
CA LYS A 78 1.68 12.26 -13.90
C LYS A 78 1.37 11.81 -15.33
N ARG A 79 1.79 10.60 -15.70
CA ARG A 79 1.52 10.03 -17.04
C ARG A 79 0.05 9.68 -17.20
N ASP A 80 -0.58 9.16 -16.16
CA ASP A 80 -2.00 8.82 -16.19
C ASP A 80 -2.66 9.01 -14.80
N PRO A 81 -3.63 9.93 -14.66
CA PRO A 81 -4.30 10.18 -13.38
C PRO A 81 -5.17 9.01 -12.91
N ARG A 82 -5.30 7.94 -13.70
CA ARG A 82 -5.97 6.68 -13.31
C ARG A 82 -5.13 5.79 -12.39
N HIS A 83 -3.87 6.16 -12.15
CA HIS A 83 -3.08 5.62 -11.04
C HIS A 83 -3.48 6.32 -9.73
N LEU A 84 -4.03 5.55 -8.80
CA LEU A 84 -4.53 6.03 -7.52
C LEU A 84 -3.72 5.38 -6.39
N MET A 85 -3.32 6.17 -5.40
CA MET A 85 -2.43 5.71 -4.33
C MET A 85 -3.12 5.95 -2.99
N LEU A 86 -3.24 4.88 -2.20
CA LEU A 86 -3.73 4.93 -0.84
C LEU A 86 -2.57 5.08 0.14
N ALA A 87 -2.82 5.55 1.35
CA ALA A 87 -1.81 5.58 2.41
C ALA A 87 -1.82 4.26 3.18
N GLY A 88 -0.64 3.68 3.36
CA GLY A 88 -0.40 2.65 4.36
C GLY A 88 0.12 3.23 5.67
N ASN A 89 0.22 2.40 6.70
CA ASN A 89 0.73 2.87 7.99
C ASN A 89 2.22 3.21 7.93
N HIS A 90 3.01 2.54 7.09
CA HIS A 90 4.42 2.87 6.92
C HIS A 90 4.63 4.20 6.19
N ASP A 91 3.76 4.53 5.25
CA ASP A 91 3.80 5.82 4.54
C ASP A 91 3.52 6.98 5.51
N ILE A 92 2.52 6.81 6.37
CA ILE A 92 2.19 7.76 7.44
C ILE A 92 3.33 7.83 8.47
N GLY A 93 3.84 6.68 8.92
CA GLY A 93 4.94 6.64 9.89
C GLY A 93 6.23 7.28 9.38
N PHE A 94 6.48 7.26 8.07
CA PHE A 94 7.60 7.98 7.47
C PHE A 94 7.37 9.49 7.50
N LEU A 95 6.16 9.99 7.16
CA LEU A 95 5.82 11.40 7.32
C LEU A 95 5.94 11.86 8.77
N ASP A 96 5.39 11.08 9.71
CA ASP A 96 5.49 11.36 11.14
C ASP A 96 6.95 11.49 11.58
N PHE A 97 7.83 10.58 11.12
CA PHE A 97 9.26 10.65 11.43
C PHE A 97 9.94 11.89 10.82
N LEU A 98 9.56 12.30 9.61
CA LEU A 98 10.11 13.51 9.00
C LEU A 98 9.70 14.76 9.79
N ASP A 99 8.45 14.82 10.28
CA ASP A 99 7.94 15.93 11.07
C ASP A 99 8.52 15.95 12.50
N GLU A 100 8.57 14.81 13.19
CA GLU A 100 9.17 14.66 14.53
C GLU A 100 9.82 13.28 14.71
N PRO A 101 11.13 13.19 15.01
CA PRO A 101 11.80 11.89 15.13
C PRO A 101 11.42 11.17 16.42
N ASP A 102 10.73 10.03 16.30
CA ASP A 102 10.44 9.12 17.42
C ASP A 102 11.36 7.88 17.37
N PRO A 103 12.26 7.68 18.36
CA PRO A 103 13.12 6.49 18.44
C PRO A 103 12.35 5.18 18.59
N GLU A 104 11.12 5.23 19.09
CA GLU A 104 10.26 4.06 19.28
C GLU A 104 9.11 3.99 18.26
N GLY A 105 9.10 4.94 17.32
CA GLY A 105 8.10 5.05 16.27
C GLY A 105 8.20 3.95 15.22
N LEU A 106 7.14 3.83 14.42
CA LEU A 106 7.02 2.80 13.38
C LEU A 106 8.23 2.79 12.44
N PHE A 107 8.63 3.97 11.95
CA PHE A 107 9.71 4.12 10.98
C PHE A 107 11.03 3.53 11.48
N ILE A 108 11.47 3.90 12.69
CA ILE A 108 12.72 3.40 13.27
C ILE A 108 12.67 1.90 13.54
N ARG A 109 11.53 1.39 14.03
CA ARG A 109 11.40 -0.01 14.43
C ARG A 109 11.21 -0.97 13.27
N TYR A 110 10.64 -0.53 12.14
CA TYR A 110 10.12 -1.44 11.12
C TYR A 110 10.56 -1.12 9.69
N GLY A 111 11.83 -0.77 9.51
CA GLY A 111 12.48 -0.75 8.19
C GLY A 111 12.77 0.62 7.62
N GLY A 112 12.59 1.69 8.38
CA GLY A 112 12.92 3.06 7.97
C GLY A 112 14.41 3.31 7.79
N VAL A 113 15.29 2.46 8.35
CA VAL A 113 16.73 2.48 8.05
C VAL A 113 16.96 2.27 6.55
N GLN A 114 16.29 1.30 5.93
CA GLN A 114 16.41 1.02 4.50
C GLN A 114 15.82 2.16 3.66
N THR A 115 14.72 2.76 4.11
CA THR A 115 14.19 3.97 3.47
C THR A 115 15.21 5.10 3.49
N ALA A 116 15.80 5.41 4.65
CA ALA A 116 16.81 6.45 4.75
C ALA A 116 18.04 6.16 3.88
N GLN A 117 18.49 4.90 3.84
CA GLN A 117 19.59 4.46 2.97
C GLN A 117 19.26 4.69 1.49
N SER A 118 18.01 4.49 1.08
CA SER A 118 17.56 4.77 -0.31
C SER A 118 17.61 6.27 -0.67
N TYR A 119 17.62 7.16 0.34
CA TYR A 119 17.88 8.60 0.18
C TYR A 119 19.35 8.98 0.41
N GLY A 120 20.25 8.01 0.58
CA GLY A 120 21.67 8.25 0.83
C GLY A 120 22.00 8.65 2.27
N VAL A 121 21.11 8.38 3.22
CA VAL A 121 21.28 8.73 4.64
C VAL A 121 21.45 7.49 5.50
N ASP A 122 22.48 7.49 6.34
CA ASP A 122 22.71 6.44 7.32
C ASP A 122 22.09 6.83 8.68
N LEU A 123 21.00 6.14 9.05
CA LEU A 123 20.39 6.24 10.38
C LEU A 123 21.05 5.28 11.39
N ALA A 124 21.78 4.26 10.93
CA ALA A 124 22.48 3.30 11.76
C ALA A 124 23.84 3.87 12.23
N GLY A 125 23.81 5.08 12.78
CA GLY A 125 24.97 5.64 13.45
C GLY A 125 25.37 4.74 14.62
N HIS A 126 26.56 4.13 14.53
CA HIS A 126 27.17 3.24 15.51
C HIS A 126 27.47 3.96 16.84
N ALA A 127 26.44 4.47 17.52
CA ALA A 127 26.59 5.12 18.80
C ALA A 127 26.59 4.05 19.89
N SER A 128 27.62 4.08 20.74
CA SER A 128 27.55 3.45 22.06
C SER A 128 26.28 3.90 22.78
N TRP A 129 25.86 3.17 23.83
CA TRP A 129 24.70 3.53 24.67
C TRP A 129 24.65 5.03 25.05
N PHE A 130 25.81 5.67 25.22
CA PHE A 130 25.96 7.12 25.30
C PHE A 130 26.06 7.72 23.89
N GLY A 131 24.94 8.20 23.33
CA GLY A 131 24.94 8.96 22.06
C GLY A 131 23.79 8.68 21.07
N LYS A 132 22.93 7.70 21.34
CA LYS A 132 21.81 7.34 20.43
C LYS A 132 20.91 8.51 20.07
N ALA A 133 20.50 9.34 21.04
CA ALA A 133 19.58 10.46 20.79
C ALA A 133 20.18 11.53 19.88
N GLU A 134 21.46 11.82 20.02
CA GLU A 134 22.17 12.78 19.19
C GLU A 134 22.44 12.21 17.78
N ALA A 135 22.79 10.92 17.68
CA ALA A 135 22.93 10.24 16.40
C ALA A 135 21.59 10.23 15.62
N LEU A 136 20.49 9.92 16.30
CA LEU A 136 19.15 9.96 15.72
C LEU A 136 18.77 11.35 15.23
N ARG A 137 19.01 12.41 16.03
CA ARG A 137 18.75 13.79 15.60
C ARG A 137 19.54 14.19 14.36
N ARG A 138 20.82 13.81 14.27
CA ARG A 138 21.63 14.08 13.06
C ARG A 138 21.13 13.29 11.85
N GLY A 139 20.82 12.01 12.04
CA GLY A 139 20.27 11.16 10.98
C GLY A 139 18.92 11.67 10.47
N HIS A 140 18.04 12.06 11.40
CA HIS A 140 16.76 12.71 11.09
C HIS A 140 16.97 13.99 10.27
N GLN A 141 17.80 14.92 10.73
CA GLN A 141 18.06 16.17 10.01
C GLN A 141 18.65 15.92 8.60
N ALA A 142 19.56 14.94 8.48
CA ALA A 142 20.09 14.54 7.18
C ALA A 142 19.00 13.98 6.27
N LEU A 143 18.09 13.16 6.81
CA LEU A 143 16.97 12.61 6.06
C LEU A 143 15.98 13.68 5.60
N VAL A 144 15.59 14.59 6.49
CA VAL A 144 14.74 15.74 6.16
C VAL A 144 15.34 16.56 5.01
N ASN A 145 16.67 16.75 5.00
CA ASN A 145 17.34 17.47 3.92
C ASN A 145 17.45 16.66 2.61
N ALA A 146 17.48 15.33 2.69
CA ALA A 146 17.66 14.45 1.54
C ALA A 146 16.34 14.12 0.83
N VAL A 147 15.21 14.11 1.55
CA VAL A 147 13.89 13.82 0.97
C VAL A 147 13.39 15.02 0.15
N PRO A 148 13.11 14.85 -1.16
CA PRO A 148 12.56 15.92 -1.96
C PRO A 148 11.17 16.36 -1.47
N GLN A 149 10.89 17.66 -1.52
CA GLN A 149 9.56 18.17 -1.14
C GLN A 149 8.42 17.51 -1.93
N ALA A 150 8.64 17.20 -3.21
CA ALA A 150 7.66 16.49 -4.03
C ALA A 150 7.28 15.11 -3.49
N HIS A 151 8.18 14.43 -2.76
CA HIS A 151 7.89 13.14 -2.12
C HIS A 151 7.02 13.35 -0.88
N VAL A 152 7.33 14.37 -0.07
CA VAL A 152 6.51 14.74 1.09
C VAL A 152 5.10 15.14 0.64
N ASP A 153 4.99 15.97 -0.40
CA ASP A 153 3.71 16.41 -0.95
C ASP A 153 2.92 15.23 -1.52
N PHE A 154 3.58 14.31 -2.23
CA PHE A 154 2.98 13.07 -2.71
C PHE A 154 2.40 12.24 -1.56
N LEU A 155 3.20 11.96 -0.53
CA LEU A 155 2.77 11.16 0.63
C LEU A 155 1.62 11.83 1.38
N ARG A 156 1.65 13.16 1.53
CA ARG A 156 0.56 13.93 2.16
C ARG A 156 -0.71 13.98 1.32
N SER A 157 -0.63 13.73 0.02
CA SER A 157 -1.79 13.71 -0.89
C SER A 157 -2.54 12.38 -0.91
N LEU A 158 -1.95 11.32 -0.32
CA LEU A 158 -2.50 9.97 -0.33
C LEU A 158 -3.89 9.92 0.32
N GLN A 159 -4.79 9.16 -0.30
CA GLN A 159 -6.13 8.93 0.23
C GLN A 159 -6.13 7.73 1.18
N LEU A 160 -7.02 7.68 2.15
CA LEU A 160 -7.11 6.53 3.07
C LEU A 160 -7.94 5.37 2.51
N SER A 161 -8.85 5.68 1.59
CA SER A 161 -9.73 4.69 0.98
C SER A 161 -10.32 5.17 -0.33
N LEU A 162 -10.82 4.22 -1.14
CA LEU A 162 -11.56 4.47 -2.37
C LEU A 162 -12.73 3.49 -2.48
N ILE A 163 -13.85 3.93 -3.09
CA ILE A 163 -14.91 3.03 -3.55
C ILE A 163 -14.86 2.97 -5.07
N SER A 164 -14.91 1.76 -5.63
CA SER A 164 -15.06 1.55 -7.06
C SER A 164 -15.90 0.31 -7.34
N GLY A 165 -17.09 0.51 -7.91
CA GLY A 165 -18.06 -0.56 -8.14
C GLY A 165 -18.50 -1.16 -6.80
N ASP A 166 -18.37 -2.48 -6.67
CA ASP A 166 -18.69 -3.22 -5.46
C ASP A 166 -17.52 -3.39 -4.49
N PHE A 167 -16.42 -2.67 -4.73
CA PHE A 167 -15.21 -2.76 -3.91
C PHE A 167 -14.98 -1.50 -3.08
N PHE A 168 -14.58 -1.71 -1.84
CA PHE A 168 -14.00 -0.70 -0.96
C PHE A 168 -12.52 -1.03 -0.78
N LEU A 169 -11.64 -0.12 -1.16
CA LEU A 169 -10.20 -0.31 -1.13
C LEU A 169 -9.63 0.54 0.00
N CYS A 170 -8.83 -0.07 0.86
CA CYS A 170 -8.12 0.58 1.96
C CYS A 170 -6.87 -0.23 2.29
N HIS A 171 -5.96 0.31 3.08
CA HIS A 171 -4.71 -0.38 3.40
C HIS A 171 -4.90 -1.61 4.28
N ALA A 172 -5.52 -1.47 5.45
CA ALA A 172 -5.59 -2.54 6.45
C ALA A 172 -6.94 -3.25 6.51
N GLY A 173 -8.03 -2.51 6.46
CA GLY A 173 -9.38 -3.08 6.56
C GLY A 173 -10.39 -2.10 7.14
N VAL A 174 -11.52 -2.64 7.59
CA VAL A 174 -12.62 -1.84 8.15
C VAL A 174 -13.08 -2.40 9.49
N ARG A 175 -13.46 -1.52 10.40
CA ARG A 175 -14.13 -1.90 11.65
C ARG A 175 -15.54 -2.39 11.34
N PRO A 176 -15.90 -3.63 11.75
CA PRO A 176 -17.27 -4.13 11.64
C PRO A 176 -18.28 -3.21 12.31
N ASP A 177 -19.52 -3.24 11.81
CA ASP A 177 -20.67 -2.46 12.31
C ASP A 177 -20.52 -0.92 12.23
N VAL A 178 -19.42 -0.42 11.67
CA VAL A 178 -19.21 1.00 11.35
C VAL A 178 -19.46 1.19 9.84
N PRO A 179 -20.29 2.16 9.41
CA PRO A 179 -20.48 2.47 8.00
C PRO A 179 -19.15 2.75 7.29
N LEU A 180 -19.01 2.32 6.03
CA LEU A 180 -17.76 2.49 5.25
C LEU A 180 -17.31 3.96 5.17
N ALA A 181 -18.26 4.89 5.05
CA ALA A 181 -17.99 6.33 5.02
C ALA A 181 -17.64 6.93 6.40
N SER A 182 -17.71 6.15 7.47
CA SER A 182 -17.48 6.57 8.86
C SER A 182 -16.35 5.79 9.54
N GLN A 183 -15.57 5.05 8.76
CA GLN A 183 -14.37 4.36 9.25
C GLN A 183 -13.35 5.35 9.78
N SER A 184 -12.70 5.01 10.89
CA SER A 184 -11.65 5.86 11.44
C SER A 184 -10.39 5.76 10.58
N PRO A 185 -9.63 6.86 10.39
CA PRO A 185 -8.33 6.81 9.73
C PRO A 185 -7.38 5.75 10.32
N GLN A 186 -7.40 5.61 11.65
CA GLN A 186 -6.61 4.62 12.36
C GLN A 186 -6.97 3.20 11.95
N ASP A 187 -8.26 2.87 11.85
CA ASP A 187 -8.68 1.52 11.46
C ASP A 187 -8.31 1.23 10.00
N LEU A 188 -8.51 2.20 9.10
CA LEU A 188 -8.22 2.03 7.67
C LEU A 188 -6.76 1.66 7.38
N VAL A 189 -5.83 2.01 8.27
CA VAL A 189 -4.39 1.75 8.09
C VAL A 189 -3.77 0.81 9.14
N TRP A 190 -4.48 0.43 10.21
CA TRP A 190 -3.91 -0.41 11.27
C TRP A 190 -4.77 -1.61 11.72
N ILE A 191 -6.04 -1.70 11.33
CA ILE A 191 -6.90 -2.76 11.87
C ILE A 191 -6.41 -4.16 11.42
N ARG A 192 -6.51 -5.14 12.31
CA ARG A 192 -6.13 -6.54 12.06
C ARG A 192 -7.22 -7.50 12.52
N ASP A 193 -7.05 -8.10 13.69
CA ASP A 193 -7.82 -9.26 14.15
C ASP A 193 -9.34 -9.03 14.16
N VAL A 194 -9.80 -7.85 14.59
CA VAL A 194 -11.23 -7.51 14.62
C VAL A 194 -11.85 -7.54 13.22
N PHE A 195 -11.09 -7.14 12.19
CA PHE A 195 -11.52 -7.18 10.81
C PHE A 195 -11.38 -8.58 10.21
N HIS A 196 -10.22 -9.24 10.36
CA HIS A 196 -9.97 -10.56 9.77
C HIS A 196 -10.89 -11.66 10.31
N ASN A 197 -11.24 -11.58 11.59
CA ASN A 197 -12.09 -12.57 12.24
C ASN A 197 -13.59 -12.31 12.02
N HIS A 198 -13.98 -11.22 11.35
CA HIS A 198 -15.39 -10.94 11.07
C HIS A 198 -15.88 -11.74 9.85
N PRO A 199 -16.90 -12.62 10.01
CA PRO A 199 -17.38 -13.46 8.92
C PRO A 199 -18.48 -12.79 8.06
N GLY A 200 -19.04 -11.67 8.53
CA GLY A 200 -20.17 -11.00 7.90
C GLY A 200 -19.79 -10.30 6.59
N LEU A 201 -20.78 -10.16 5.72
CA LEU A 201 -20.63 -9.37 4.50
C LEU A 201 -20.74 -7.88 4.82
N TYR A 202 -20.01 -7.07 4.06
CA TYR A 202 -20.07 -5.62 4.10
C TYR A 202 -20.84 -5.09 2.88
N PRO A 203 -21.30 -3.84 2.86
CA PRO A 203 -21.95 -3.24 1.68
C PRO A 203 -21.08 -3.24 0.41
N LYS A 204 -19.76 -3.47 0.56
CA LYS A 204 -18.76 -3.62 -0.51
C LYS A 204 -17.75 -4.68 -0.10
N VAL A 205 -17.16 -5.39 -1.05
CA VAL A 205 -16.03 -6.28 -0.78
C VAL A 205 -14.80 -5.45 -0.44
N ILE A 206 -14.14 -5.77 0.66
CA ILE A 206 -12.97 -5.02 1.13
C ILE A 206 -11.71 -5.55 0.45
N VAL A 207 -10.98 -4.71 -0.27
CA VAL A 207 -9.68 -5.07 -0.87
C VAL A 207 -8.58 -4.36 -0.09
N HIS A 208 -7.64 -5.13 0.45
CA HIS A 208 -6.66 -4.63 1.42
C HIS A 208 -5.32 -5.38 1.37
N GLY A 209 -4.37 -4.89 2.15
CA GLY A 209 -3.06 -5.47 2.42
C GLY A 209 -2.75 -5.48 3.93
N HIS A 210 -1.60 -4.91 4.34
CA HIS A 210 -1.14 -4.68 5.72
C HIS A 210 -0.76 -5.92 6.56
N THR A 211 -1.53 -6.99 6.43
CA THR A 211 -1.30 -8.23 7.17
C THR A 211 -0.85 -9.32 6.19
N PRO A 212 0.46 -9.64 6.19
CA PRO A 212 1.03 -10.46 5.15
C PRO A 212 0.51 -11.89 5.21
N VAL A 213 0.22 -12.44 4.04
CA VAL A 213 -0.18 -13.83 3.83
C VAL A 213 0.75 -14.50 2.81
N PRO A 214 1.00 -15.81 2.87
CA PRO A 214 1.90 -16.48 1.91
C PRO A 214 1.43 -16.39 0.45
N GLN A 215 0.12 -16.26 0.24
CA GLN A 215 -0.56 -16.08 -1.04
C GLN A 215 -1.77 -15.19 -0.80
N ALA A 216 -2.21 -14.45 -1.82
CA ALA A 216 -3.39 -13.60 -1.71
C ALA A 216 -4.61 -14.40 -1.21
N GLU A 217 -5.28 -13.88 -0.19
CA GLU A 217 -6.42 -14.52 0.46
C GLU A 217 -7.73 -13.95 -0.12
N VAL A 218 -8.60 -14.81 -0.62
CA VAL A 218 -9.92 -14.44 -1.13
C VAL A 218 -10.99 -15.02 -0.21
N MET A 219 -11.76 -14.14 0.41
CA MET A 219 -12.85 -14.48 1.31
C MET A 219 -14.18 -13.92 0.78
N PRO A 220 -15.34 -14.38 1.28
CA PRO A 220 -16.65 -13.85 0.92
C PRO A 220 -16.78 -12.33 0.99
N ASN A 221 -16.12 -11.70 1.96
CA ASN A 221 -16.26 -10.28 2.30
C ASN A 221 -14.99 -9.44 2.04
N ARG A 222 -13.85 -10.07 1.75
CA ARG A 222 -12.57 -9.38 1.59
C ARG A 222 -11.60 -10.09 0.65
N VAL A 223 -10.63 -9.34 0.15
CA VAL A 223 -9.47 -9.85 -0.60
C VAL A 223 -8.22 -9.21 -0.03
N ASN A 224 -7.32 -10.02 0.52
CA ASN A 224 -6.00 -9.59 0.97
C ASN A 224 -4.97 -9.88 -0.12
N VAL A 225 -4.25 -8.85 -0.59
CA VAL A 225 -3.20 -8.99 -1.61
C VAL A 225 -1.79 -8.66 -1.10
N ASP A 226 -1.61 -8.49 0.21
CA ASP A 226 -0.27 -8.39 0.81
C ASP A 226 0.38 -9.77 0.89
N THR A 227 1.32 -10.02 -0.01
CA THR A 227 2.12 -11.25 -0.07
C THR A 227 3.55 -11.08 0.44
N LEU A 228 3.78 -10.08 1.30
CA LEU A 228 5.06 -9.81 1.95
C LEU A 228 6.19 -9.54 0.93
N ALA A 229 5.93 -8.67 -0.04
CA ALA A 229 6.78 -8.48 -1.22
C ALA A 229 8.26 -8.26 -0.90
N TRP A 230 8.56 -7.48 0.14
CA TRP A 230 9.95 -7.18 0.53
C TRP A 230 10.74 -8.43 0.90
N GLN A 231 10.12 -9.44 1.50
CA GLN A 231 10.82 -10.66 1.94
C GLN A 231 10.57 -11.83 1.00
N SER A 232 9.31 -12.07 0.60
CA SER A 232 8.92 -13.22 -0.20
C SER A 232 9.42 -13.15 -1.65
N GLY A 233 9.71 -11.94 -2.15
CA GLY A 233 9.99 -11.72 -3.56
C GLY A 233 8.74 -11.81 -4.43
N MET A 234 7.54 -11.80 -3.85
CA MET A 234 6.26 -11.88 -4.57
C MET A 234 5.43 -10.63 -4.32
N LEU A 235 4.98 -9.98 -5.38
CA LEU A 235 3.99 -8.91 -5.29
C LEU A 235 2.70 -9.38 -5.96
N SER A 236 1.57 -9.17 -5.28
CA SER A 236 0.25 -9.60 -5.75
C SER A 236 -0.67 -8.41 -6.03
N ALA A 237 -1.62 -8.64 -6.93
CA ALA A 237 -2.67 -7.68 -7.21
C ALA A 237 -3.99 -8.39 -7.53
N LEU A 238 -5.13 -7.77 -7.17
CA LEU A 238 -6.44 -8.18 -7.65
C LEU A 238 -6.74 -7.46 -8.97
N ALA A 239 -7.09 -8.20 -10.01
CA ALA A 239 -7.61 -7.66 -11.26
C ALA A 239 -9.11 -7.99 -11.40
N VAL A 240 -9.92 -6.99 -11.77
CA VAL A 240 -11.38 -7.13 -11.94
C VAL A 240 -11.81 -6.51 -13.26
N ASP A 241 -12.55 -7.27 -14.08
CA ASP A 241 -13.12 -6.84 -15.36
C ASP A 241 -14.61 -7.25 -15.39
N GLY A 242 -15.51 -6.31 -15.08
CA GLY A 242 -16.91 -6.62 -14.81
C GLY A 242 -17.05 -7.61 -13.64
N ALA A 243 -17.54 -8.82 -13.91
CA ALA A 243 -17.64 -9.88 -12.91
C ALA A 243 -16.40 -10.78 -12.83
N ASP A 244 -15.52 -10.75 -13.82
CA ASP A 244 -14.33 -11.59 -13.85
C ASP A 244 -13.30 -11.04 -12.88
N LYS A 245 -12.81 -11.90 -11.98
CA LYS A 245 -11.87 -11.53 -10.92
C LYS A 245 -10.71 -12.52 -10.90
N ARG A 246 -9.49 -12.03 -10.73
CA ARG A 246 -8.28 -12.87 -10.72
C ARG A 246 -7.15 -12.23 -9.93
N ILE A 247 -6.28 -13.06 -9.38
CA ILE A 247 -5.05 -12.62 -8.73
C ILE A 247 -3.91 -12.62 -9.74
N LEU A 248 -3.24 -11.48 -9.87
CA LEU A 248 -1.97 -11.33 -10.58
C LEU A 248 -0.83 -11.47 -9.58
N THR A 249 0.27 -12.03 -10.04
CA THR A 249 1.50 -12.13 -9.26
C THR A 249 2.70 -11.79 -10.13
N VAL A 250 3.70 -11.15 -9.54
CA VAL A 250 5.03 -11.07 -10.13
C VAL A 250 6.04 -11.55 -9.10
N GLN A 251 7.14 -12.11 -9.59
CA GLN A 251 8.17 -12.71 -8.76
C GLN A 251 9.52 -12.07 -9.07
N GLY A 252 10.35 -11.98 -8.04
CA GLY A 252 11.72 -11.49 -8.10
C GLY A 252 12.54 -12.16 -7.02
N LYS A 253 13.67 -11.55 -6.66
CA LYS A 253 14.54 -12.09 -5.62
C LYS A 253 13.86 -12.01 -4.24
N ALA A 254 13.95 -13.08 -3.45
CA ALA A 254 13.58 -13.12 -2.04
C ALA A 254 14.78 -12.70 -1.15
N PHE A 255 14.50 -12.22 0.07
CA PHE A 255 15.49 -11.74 1.03
C PHE A 255 15.49 -12.56 2.33
#